data_AF-A0A814SLQ3-F1
#
_entry.id   AF-A0A814SLQ3-F1
#
_cell.length_a   1.000
_cell.length_b   1.000
_cell.length_c   1.000
_cell.angle_alpha   90.00
_cell.angle_beta   90.00
_cell.angle_gamma   90.00
#
_symmetry.space_group_name_H-M   'P 1'
#
loop_
_entity.id
_entity.type
_entity.pdbx_description
1 polymer ?
#
loop_
_entity_poly.entity_id
_entity_poly.type
_entity_poly.pdbx_seq_one_letter_code
_entity_poly.pdbx_strand_id
1 'polypeptide(L)'
;MTTTTSSVNDSSNTQQFEILFATSNKGNPLIICDNYLFRCNKTTASKKYWMCTEHGCGVYIHTSLTKELICVSGNHNHPANPDQLEAKLLRDKMKERILAETIPITMMAVEKF
;
A
#
# COMPACT_ATOMS: atom_id res chain seq x y z
N MET A 1 36.25 37.49 21.76
CA MET A 1 36.49 36.11 22.21
C MET A 1 35.43 35.24 21.58
N THR A 2 35.86 34.39 20.67
CA THR A 2 35.12 33.35 19.95
C THR A 2 34.66 32.24 20.90
N THR A 3 33.49 31.63 20.65
CA THR A 3 33.00 30.26 20.97
C THR A 3 31.49 30.32 21.21
N THR A 4 30.61 29.40 20.81
CA THR A 4 30.73 28.14 20.09
C THR A 4 29.31 27.73 19.66
N THR A 5 29.24 27.28 18.42
CA THR A 5 28.28 26.39 17.77
C THR A 5 27.50 25.44 18.68
N SER A 6 26.17 25.40 18.51
CA SER A 6 25.34 24.23 18.83
C SER A 6 24.31 24.03 17.73
N SER A 7 24.75 23.41 16.64
CA SER A 7 23.87 22.83 15.62
C SER A 7 23.42 21.46 16.14
N VAL A 8 22.15 21.35 16.52
CA VAL A 8 21.53 20.08 16.89
C VAL A 8 21.37 19.21 15.65
N ASN A 9 22.12 18.12 15.62
CA ASN A 9 22.11 17.13 14.55
C ASN A 9 21.02 16.09 14.86
N ASP A 10 19.79 16.34 14.45
CA ASP A 10 18.68 15.38 14.58
C ASP A 10 18.81 14.32 13.49
N SER A 11 19.39 13.18 13.87
CA SER A 11 19.56 12.01 13.02
C SER A 11 18.22 11.32 12.85
N SER A 12 17.43 11.83 11.91
CA SER A 12 16.17 11.21 11.46
C SER A 12 16.49 9.92 10.71
N ASN A 13 16.61 8.83 11.45
CA ASN A 13 16.67 7.46 10.93
C ASN A 13 15.33 7.14 10.25
N THR A 14 15.19 7.60 9.01
CA THR A 14 13.98 7.44 8.21
C THR A 14 14.07 6.06 7.56
N GLN A 15 13.56 5.04 8.26
CA GLN A 15 13.50 3.70 7.70
C GLN A 15 12.58 3.73 6.47
N GLN A 16 13.19 3.61 5.30
CA GLN A 16 12.50 3.74 4.02
C GLN A 16 11.85 2.40 3.66
N PHE A 17 10.55 2.28 3.89
CA PHE A 17 9.78 1.09 3.53
C PHE A 17 9.25 1.21 2.10
N GLU A 18 9.45 0.17 1.30
CA GLU A 18 8.81 0.07 -0.01
C GLU A 18 7.32 -0.26 0.18
N ILE A 19 6.46 0.50 -0.49
CA ILE A 19 5.02 0.27 -0.48
C ILE A 19 4.48 0.08 -1.89
N LEU A 20 3.67 -0.95 -2.07
CA LEU A 20 2.98 -1.24 -3.32
C LEU A 20 1.47 -1.20 -3.10
N PHE A 21 0.76 -0.59 -4.03
CA PHE A 21 -0.70 -0.51 -3.98
C PHE A 21 -1.30 -1.65 -4.80
N ALA A 22 -2.26 -2.34 -4.20
CA ALA A 22 -2.90 -3.50 -4.79
C ALA A 22 -4.42 -3.44 -4.59
N THR A 23 -5.16 -4.33 -5.25
CA THR A 23 -6.63 -4.41 -5.10
C THR A 23 -7.08 -5.81 -4.74
N SER A 24 -7.93 -5.96 -3.73
CA SER A 24 -8.59 -7.23 -3.43
C SER A 24 -9.41 -7.74 -4.62
N ASN A 25 -9.80 -9.02 -4.60
CA ASN A 25 -10.65 -9.58 -5.66
C ASN A 25 -12.02 -8.88 -5.75
N LYS A 26 -12.47 -8.25 -4.65
CA LYS A 26 -13.69 -7.45 -4.58
C LYS A 26 -13.46 -5.96 -4.88
N GLY A 27 -12.26 -5.58 -5.36
CA GLY A 27 -11.91 -4.19 -5.69
C GLY A 27 -11.49 -3.32 -4.50
N ASN A 28 -11.59 -3.80 -3.26
CA ASN A 28 -11.15 -3.02 -2.09
C ASN A 28 -9.64 -2.74 -2.13
N PRO A 29 -9.20 -1.53 -1.73
CA PRO A 29 -7.79 -1.15 -1.76
C PRO A 29 -6.98 -1.90 -0.71
N LEU A 30 -5.76 -2.28 -1.12
CA LEU A 30 -4.76 -2.94 -0.28
C LEU A 30 -3.42 -2.23 -0.44
N ILE A 31 -2.57 -2.38 0.57
CA ILE A 31 -1.15 -2.02 0.51
C ILE A 31 -0.32 -3.24 0.87
N ILE A 32 0.79 -3.40 0.16
CA ILE A 32 1.88 -4.28 0.54
C ILE A 32 2.98 -3.38 1.11
N CYS A 33 3.43 -3.66 2.32
CA CYS A 33 4.51 -2.95 2.98
C CYS A 33 5.38 -3.99 3.70
N ASP A 34 6.68 -3.99 3.44
CA ASP A 34 7.65 -4.90 4.10
C ASP A 34 7.21 -6.39 4.06
N ASN A 35 6.78 -6.86 2.88
CA ASN A 35 6.25 -8.22 2.66
C ASN A 35 4.94 -8.59 3.39
N TYR A 36 4.28 -7.64 4.06
CA TYR A 36 2.98 -7.84 4.69
C TYR A 36 1.86 -7.14 3.93
N LEU A 37 0.67 -7.74 3.98
CA LEU A 37 -0.52 -7.21 3.34
C LEU A 37 -1.39 -6.44 4.35
N PHE A 38 -1.84 -5.27 3.95
CA PHE A 38 -2.68 -4.37 4.72
C PHE A 38 -3.96 -4.05 3.96
N ARG A 39 -5.09 -4.08 4.68
CA ARG A 39 -6.39 -3.64 4.17
C ARG A 39 -6.70 -2.24 4.66
N CYS A 40 -7.35 -1.45 3.81
CA CYS A 40 -7.86 -0.14 4.24
C CYS A 40 -8.97 -0.35 5.28
N ASN A 41 -8.75 0.15 6.49
CA ASN A 41 -9.75 0.15 7.56
C ASN A 41 -10.63 1.40 7.49
N LYS A 42 -10.01 2.56 7.30
CA LYS A 42 -10.70 3.85 7.28
C LYS A 42 -9.98 4.83 6.36
N THR A 43 -10.75 5.61 5.61
CA THR A 43 -10.25 6.80 4.90
C THR A 43 -10.78 8.05 5.59
N THR A 44 -9.91 9.03 5.81
CA THR A 44 -10.25 10.37 6.32
C THR A 44 -9.86 11.41 5.26
N ALA A 45 -10.25 12.67 5.43
CA ALA A 45 -9.95 13.76 4.50
C ALA A 45 -8.45 14.00 4.23
N SER A 46 -7.54 13.52 5.10
CA SER A 46 -6.10 13.73 4.97
C SER A 46 -5.28 12.46 4.82
N LYS A 47 -5.79 11.31 5.30
CA LYS A 47 -5.02 10.06 5.36
C LYS A 47 -5.89 8.82 5.29
N LYS A 48 -5.26 7.71 4.91
CA LYS A 48 -5.82 6.36 4.96
C LYS A 48 -5.17 5.58 6.09
N TYR A 49 -6.00 4.87 6.82
CA TYR A 49 -5.62 3.97 7.90
C TYR A 49 -5.74 2.54 7.40
N TRP A 50 -4.66 1.79 7.55
CA TRP A 50 -4.58 0.42 7.09
C TRP A 50 -4.18 -0.48 8.24
N MET A 51 -4.73 -1.69 8.24
CA MET A 51 -4.43 -2.71 9.26
C MET A 51 -4.01 -3.99 8.56
N CYS A 52 -3.18 -4.78 9.23
CA CYS A 52 -2.79 -6.07 8.72
C CYS A 52 -4.02 -6.93 8.37
N THR A 53 -3.91 -7.74 7.32
CA THR A 53 -4.97 -8.66 6.92
C THR A 53 -5.09 -9.89 7.80
N GLU A 54 -4.02 -10.27 8.49
CA GLU A 54 -3.99 -11.46 9.34
C GLU A 54 -4.79 -11.25 10.63
N HIS A 55 -5.51 -12.29 11.06
CA HIS A 55 -6.39 -12.17 12.21
C HIS A 55 -5.58 -12.11 13.51
N GLY A 56 -5.90 -11.14 14.38
CA GLY A 56 -5.18 -10.95 15.64
C GLY A 56 -3.83 -10.26 15.51
N CYS A 57 -3.46 -9.80 14.31
CA CYS A 57 -2.30 -8.93 14.11
C CYS A 57 -2.69 -7.46 14.34
N GLY A 58 -1.99 -6.79 15.26
CA GLY A 58 -2.25 -5.40 15.66
C GLY A 58 -1.48 -4.35 14.85
N VAL A 59 -0.72 -4.74 13.82
CA VAL A 59 0.10 -3.81 13.04
C VAL A 59 -0.78 -2.93 12.15
N TYR A 60 -0.45 -1.65 12.13
CA TYR A 60 -1.13 -0.66 11.29
C TYR A 60 -0.15 0.28 10.60
N ILE A 61 -0.60 0.80 9.47
CA ILE A 61 0.13 1.80 8.69
C ILE A 61 -0.80 2.95 8.34
N HIS A 62 -0.24 4.15 8.16
CA HIS A 62 -0.97 5.30 7.63
C HIS A 62 -0.32 5.77 6.35
N THR A 63 -1.14 6.12 5.36
CA THR A 63 -0.66 6.80 4.16
C THR A 63 -1.39 8.11 3.95
N SER A 64 -0.74 9.04 3.26
CA SER A 64 -1.40 10.23 2.74
C SER A 64 -2.40 9.84 1.64
N LEU A 65 -3.24 10.79 1.24
CA LEU A 65 -4.10 10.60 0.05
C LEU A 65 -3.28 10.54 -1.25
N THR A 66 -2.11 11.16 -1.26
CA THR A 66 -1.11 11.15 -2.34
C THR A 66 -0.27 9.88 -2.37
N LYS A 67 -0.65 8.84 -1.62
CA LYS A 67 -0.01 7.51 -1.59
C LYS A 67 1.39 7.48 -0.95
N GLU A 68 1.73 8.45 -0.11
CA GLU A 68 3.00 8.47 0.62
C GLU A 68 2.83 7.79 1.98
N LEU A 69 3.83 7.01 2.38
CA LEU A 69 3.84 6.37 3.68
C LEU A 69 4.11 7.40 4.78
N ILE A 70 3.20 7.51 5.74
CA ILE A 70 3.32 8.44 6.86
C ILE A 70 3.85 7.72 8.10
N CYS A 71 3.34 6.53 8.38
CA CYS A 71 3.81 5.74 9.52
C CYS A 71 3.59 4.24 9.32
N VAL A 72 4.43 3.48 10.02
CA VAL A 72 4.31 2.04 10.25
C VAL A 72 4.46 1.83 11.75
N SER A 73 3.57 1.09 12.37
CA SER A 73 3.58 0.90 13.83
C SER A 73 3.06 -0.48 14.23
N GLY A 74 3.71 -1.06 15.24
CA GLY A 74 3.43 -2.38 15.79
C GLY A 74 4.44 -3.43 15.34
N ASN A 75 4.26 -4.66 15.83
CA ASN A 75 5.05 -5.82 15.45
C ASN A 75 4.12 -6.95 15.00
N HIS A 76 4.47 -7.61 13.90
CA HIS A 76 3.73 -8.76 13.40
C HIS A 76 3.92 -9.94 14.35
N ASN A 77 2.83 -10.64 14.66
CA ASN A 77 2.81 -11.87 15.44
C ASN A 77 2.66 -13.12 14.56
N HIS A 78 2.95 -12.99 13.26
CA HIS A 78 2.85 -14.04 12.27
C HIS A 78 3.95 -13.85 11.22
N PRO A 79 4.39 -14.92 10.54
CA PRO A 79 5.33 -14.80 9.44
C PRO A 79 4.68 -14.12 8.22
N ALA A 80 5.50 -13.51 7.38
CA ALA A 80 5.09 -13.05 6.06
C ALA A 80 4.71 -14.26 5.18
N ASN A 81 3.81 -14.03 4.22
CA ASN A 81 3.39 -15.05 3.25
C ASN A 81 3.82 -14.61 1.83
N PRO A 82 5.03 -14.99 1.37
CA PRO A 82 5.55 -14.57 0.07
C PRO A 82 4.72 -15.13 -1.10
N ASP A 83 4.24 -16.36 -1.01
CA ASP A 83 3.43 -16.99 -2.06
C ASP A 83 2.13 -16.21 -2.32
N GLN A 84 1.47 -15.77 -1.23
CA GLN A 84 0.27 -14.95 -1.32
C GLN A 84 0.57 -13.61 -2.01
N LEU A 85 1.71 -13.00 -1.69
CA LEU A 85 2.16 -11.74 -2.25
C LEU A 85 2.50 -11.87 -3.74
N GLU A 86 3.24 -12.89 -4.14
CA GLU A 86 3.58 -13.15 -5.54
C GLU A 86 2.33 -13.40 -6.38
N ALA A 87 1.43 -14.26 -5.89
CA ALA A 87 0.17 -14.53 -6.57
C ALA A 87 -0.69 -13.25 -6.70
N LYS A 88 -0.56 -12.31 -5.75
CA LYS A 88 -1.23 -11.02 -5.79
C LYS A 88 -0.65 -10.11 -6.87
N LEU A 89 0.66 -9.95 -6.89
CA LEU A 89 1.36 -9.13 -7.89
C LEU A 89 1.12 -9.65 -9.30
N LEU A 90 1.15 -10.97 -9.49
CA LEU A 90 0.83 -11.61 -10.77
C LEU A 90 -0.58 -11.26 -11.24
N ARG A 91 -1.59 -11.40 -10.37
CA ARG A 91 -2.99 -11.08 -10.70
C ARG A 91 -3.16 -9.60 -11.05
N ASP A 92 -2.52 -8.71 -10.30
CA ASP A 92 -2.65 -7.27 -10.56
C ASP A 92 -1.99 -6.89 -11.90
N LYS A 93 -0.82 -7.47 -12.21
CA LYS A 93 -0.19 -7.34 -13.54
C LYS A 93 -1.06 -7.89 -14.68
N MET A 94 -1.74 -9.02 -14.47
CA MET A 94 -2.68 -9.57 -15.45
C MET A 94 -3.87 -8.63 -15.67
N LYS A 95 -4.45 -8.07 -14.60
CA LYS A 95 -5.56 -7.10 -14.72
C LYS A 95 -5.14 -5.85 -15.48
N GLU A 96 -3.96 -5.31 -15.20
CA GLU A 96 -3.43 -4.14 -15.91
C GLU A 96 -3.30 -4.39 -17.41
N ARG A 97 -2.75 -5.56 -17.79
CA ARG A 97 -2.64 -5.95 -19.19
C ARG A 97 -3.99 -6.10 -19.87
N ILE A 98 -4.94 -6.78 -19.23
CA ILE A 98 -6.30 -6.95 -19.78
C ILE A 98 -6.93 -5.57 -20.01
N LEU A 99 -6.84 -4.65 -19.04
CA LEU A 99 -7.40 -3.31 -19.18
C LEU A 99 -6.72 -2.49 -20.29
N ALA A 100 -5.43 -2.67 -20.52
CA ALA A 100 -4.68 -1.97 -21.56
C ALA A 100 -4.92 -2.53 -22.97
N GLU A 101 -5.09 -3.85 -23.08
CA GLU A 101 -5.16 -4.57 -24.36
C GLU A 101 -6.60 -4.78 -24.85
N THR A 102 -7.59 -4.79 -23.95
CA THR A 102 -8.99 -5.11 -24.31
C THR A 102 -9.85 -3.86 -24.50
N ILE A 103 -10.66 -3.86 -25.55
CA ILE A 103 -11.73 -2.88 -25.72
C ILE A 103 -12.93 -3.34 -24.87
N PRO A 104 -13.48 -2.50 -23.98
CA PRO A 104 -14.63 -2.88 -23.16
C PRO A 104 -15.83 -3.28 -24.01
N ILE A 105 -16.55 -4.32 -23.60
CA ILE A 105 -17.78 -4.81 -24.29
C ILE A 105 -18.80 -3.67 -24.48
N THR A 106 -18.87 -2.75 -23.53
CA THR A 106 -19.75 -1.57 -23.59
C THR A 106 -19.45 -0.66 -24.78
N MET A 107 -18.21 -0.63 -25.27
CA MET A 107 -17.81 0.14 -26.45
C MET A 107 -18.12 -0.61 -27.74
N MET A 108 -17.97 -1.94 -27.75
CA MET A 108 -18.27 -2.77 -28.93
C MET A 108 -19.78 -2.82 -29.27
N ALA A 109 -20.65 -2.58 -28.27
CA ALA A 109 -22.11 -2.62 -28.44
C ALA A 109 -22.69 -1.32 -29.05
N VAL A 110 -21.94 -0.23 -29.11
CA VAL A 110 -22.41 1.08 -29.62
C VAL A 110 -22.34 1.15 -31.15
N GLU A 111 -21.49 0.36 -31.80
CA GLU A 111 -21.29 0.40 -33.27
C GLU A 111 -22.34 -0.39 -34.08
N LYS A 112 -23.46 -0.79 -33.48
CA LYS A 112 -24.51 -1.58 -34.17
C LYS A 112 -25.88 -0.91 -34.29
N PHE A 113 -25.98 0.41 -34.09
CA PHE A 113 -27.23 1.16 -34.32
C PHE A 113 -26.97 2.49 -35.02
#